data_AF-X0W477-F1
#
_entry.id   AF-X0W477-F1
#
_cell.length_a   1.000
_cell.length_b   1.000
_cell.length_c   1.000
_cell.angle_alpha   90.00
_cell.angle_beta   90.00
_cell.angle_gamma   90.00
#
_symmetry.space_group_name_H-M   'P 1'
#
loop_
_entity.id
_entity.type
_entity.pdbx_description
1 polymer ?
#
loop_
_entity_poly.entity_id
_entity_poly.type
_entity_poly.pdbx_seq_one_letter_code
_entity_poly.pdbx_strand_id
1 'polypeptide(L)'
;RLKVVYNAVTEVGSAVLTAIATTVVGFLPVFTMTGAEGKLFKPLAYTKTFALFASVIVALTVIPPLAYLLYKKGKANTKKRSIKIGRFSLPSEVVIAFVVAIVLAKYWLPLGPDRGLLLNLIFVIILLGLILFLIFMLQRNYERMLRWCLEHRVKFLCAPVILVICGGFIWRGMGKEFMPSLDEGSFLYMPTTMPHASIGEALDVLAKLDTAIKSIPEVDTVVGKIGRVESPLDPAPISMVETVINYKSKYKTDKNGR
;
A
#
# COMPACT_ATOMS: atom_id res chain seq x y z
N ARG A 1 6.90 33.34 -17.96
CA ARG A 1 6.90 31.94 -17.46
C ARG A 1 7.29 31.89 -15.98
N LEU A 2 8.43 32.44 -15.54
CA LEU A 2 8.76 32.54 -14.11
C LEU A 2 7.67 33.20 -13.25
N LYS A 3 7.13 34.35 -13.68
CA LYS A 3 6.03 35.03 -12.96
C LYS A 3 4.75 34.18 -12.84
N VAL A 4 4.46 33.34 -13.84
CA VAL A 4 3.30 32.43 -13.82
C VAL A 4 3.55 31.27 -12.85
N VAL A 5 4.75 30.69 -12.88
CA VAL A 5 5.16 29.63 -11.93
C VAL A 5 5.15 30.16 -10.51
N TYR A 6 5.70 31.36 -10.28
CA TYR A 6 5.70 32.01 -8.98
C TYR A 6 4.28 32.24 -8.46
N ASN A 7 3.41 32.90 -9.24
CA ASN A 7 2.02 33.15 -8.85
C ASN A 7 1.25 31.85 -8.56
N ALA A 8 1.46 30.81 -9.38
CA ALA A 8 0.80 29.52 -9.17
C ALA A 8 1.26 28.85 -7.86
N VAL A 9 2.56 28.92 -7.54
CA VAL A 9 3.10 28.34 -6.31
C VAL A 9 2.66 29.12 -5.08
N THR A 10 2.61 30.46 -5.15
CA THR A 10 2.16 31.29 -4.02
C THR A 10 0.68 31.12 -3.71
N GLU A 11 -0.16 30.89 -4.74
CA GLU A 11 -1.60 30.68 -4.56
C GLU A 11 -1.91 29.39 -3.79
N VAL A 12 -1.17 28.32 -4.09
CA VAL A 12 -1.44 26.98 -3.53
C VAL A 12 -0.60 26.71 -2.27
N GLY A 13 0.48 27.45 -2.05
CA GLY A 13 1.45 27.21 -0.98
C GLY A 13 0.84 27.20 0.43
N SER A 14 -0.05 28.16 0.73
CA SER A 14 -0.74 28.22 2.03
C SER A 14 -1.65 27.01 2.25
N ALA A 15 -2.42 26.63 1.24
CA ALA A 15 -3.32 25.47 1.31
C ALA A 15 -2.56 24.15 1.52
N VAL A 16 -1.43 23.95 0.83
CA VAL A 16 -0.59 22.74 1.01
C VAL A 16 -0.01 22.68 2.42
N LEU A 17 0.52 23.80 2.92
CA LEU A 17 1.09 23.86 4.27
C LEU A 17 0.04 23.56 5.33
N THR A 18 -1.15 24.17 5.24
CA THR A 18 -2.25 23.92 6.18
C THR A 18 -2.71 22.47 6.12
N ALA A 19 -2.92 21.91 4.92
CA ALA A 19 -3.36 20.52 4.77
C ALA A 19 -2.36 19.52 5.37
N ILE A 20 -1.07 19.72 5.15
CA ILE A 20 -0.03 18.82 5.69
C ILE A 20 0.11 19.02 7.20
N ALA A 21 0.06 20.25 7.71
CA ALA A 21 0.06 20.51 9.14
C ALA A 21 -1.11 19.81 9.85
N THR A 22 -2.33 19.94 9.34
CA THR A 22 -3.50 19.22 9.88
C THR A 22 -3.31 17.71 9.82
N THR A 23 -2.71 17.19 8.74
CA THR A 23 -2.42 15.75 8.62
C THR A 23 -1.40 15.29 9.67
N VAL A 24 -0.36 16.07 9.95
CA VAL A 24 0.63 15.75 11.00
C VAL A 24 0.00 15.81 12.39
N VAL A 25 -0.77 16.86 12.68
CA VAL A 25 -1.46 17.03 13.96
C VAL A 25 -2.45 15.89 14.21
N GLY A 26 -3.15 15.43 13.17
CA GLY A 26 -4.08 14.29 13.26
C GLY A 26 -3.42 12.97 13.68
N PHE A 27 -2.10 12.84 13.51
CA PHE A 27 -1.34 11.66 13.92
C PHE A 27 -0.68 11.80 15.30
N LEU A 28 -0.75 12.99 15.92
CA LEU A 28 -0.17 13.23 17.25
C LEU A 28 -0.68 12.27 18.34
N PRO A 29 -1.97 11.88 18.38
CA PRO A 29 -2.47 10.92 19.36
C PRO A 29 -1.79 9.53 19.29
N VAL A 30 -1.23 9.13 18.14
CA VAL A 30 -0.54 7.84 18.02
C VAL A 30 0.70 7.78 18.93
N PHE A 31 1.33 8.93 19.21
CA PHE A 31 2.50 8.97 20.09
C PHE A 31 2.15 8.74 21.57
N THR A 32 0.88 8.92 21.96
CA THR A 32 0.42 8.66 23.34
C THR A 32 0.16 7.18 23.61
N MET A 33 0.09 6.34 22.56
CA MET A 33 -0.11 4.89 22.71
C MET A 33 1.06 4.23 23.47
N THR A 34 0.75 3.27 24.33
CA THR A 34 1.73 2.51 25.13
C THR A 34 1.65 1.01 24.82
N GLY A 35 2.59 0.21 25.35
CA GLY A 35 2.59 -1.25 25.13
C GLY A 35 3.03 -1.69 23.73
N ALA A 36 2.52 -2.85 23.28
CA ALA A 36 2.88 -3.46 22.01
C ALA A 36 2.35 -2.66 20.80
N GLU A 37 1.12 -2.14 20.88
CA GLU A 37 0.54 -1.30 19.82
C GLU A 37 1.39 -0.04 19.59
N GLY A 38 1.84 0.62 20.67
CA GLY A 38 2.72 1.78 20.57
C GLY A 38 4.06 1.45 19.92
N LYS A 39 4.65 0.28 20.19
CA LYS A 39 5.90 -0.16 19.53
C LYS A 39 5.71 -0.40 18.03
N LEU A 40 4.53 -0.86 17.62
CA LEU A 40 4.20 -1.11 16.22
C LEU A 40 3.88 0.19 15.46
N PHE A 41 3.06 1.07 16.04
CA PHE A 41 2.52 2.24 15.34
C PHE A 41 3.36 3.51 15.47
N LYS A 42 4.19 3.69 16.52
CA LYS A 42 5.04 4.89 16.65
C LYS A 42 6.07 5.01 15.52
N PRO A 43 6.82 3.95 15.13
CA PRO A 43 7.75 4.05 13.99
C PRO A 43 7.03 4.41 12.68
N LEU A 44 5.82 3.89 12.47
CA LEU A 44 4.97 4.23 11.33
C LEU A 44 4.57 5.72 11.35
N ALA A 45 4.19 6.25 12.52
CA ALA A 45 3.86 7.65 12.68
C ALA A 45 5.08 8.57 12.45
N TYR A 46 6.26 8.20 12.96
CA TYR A 46 7.50 8.95 12.74
C TYR A 46 7.87 9.02 11.26
N THR A 47 7.95 7.87 10.58
CA THR A 47 8.32 7.81 9.17
C THR A 47 7.36 8.61 8.30
N LYS A 48 6.05 8.50 8.54
CA LYS A 48 5.04 9.31 7.84
C LYS A 48 5.23 10.81 8.10
N THR A 49 5.43 11.22 9.35
CA THR A 49 5.56 12.63 9.72
C THR A 49 6.81 13.25 9.09
N PHE A 50 7.96 12.57 9.18
CA PHE A 50 9.20 13.04 8.55
C PHE A 50 9.09 13.08 7.03
N ALA A 51 8.47 12.06 6.41
CA ALA A 51 8.26 12.02 4.96
C ALA A 51 7.36 13.17 4.48
N LEU A 52 6.27 13.45 5.19
CA LEU A 52 5.38 14.57 4.87
C LEU A 52 6.08 15.92 5.02
N PHE A 53 6.84 16.11 6.09
CA PHE A 53 7.61 17.33 6.31
C PHE A 53 8.68 17.53 5.22
N ALA A 54 9.44 16.49 4.89
CA ALA A 54 10.40 16.52 3.79
C ALA A 54 9.71 16.80 2.45
N SER A 55 8.54 16.21 2.20
CA SER A 55 7.74 16.44 1.00
C SER A 55 7.32 17.91 0.86
N VAL A 56 6.99 18.61 1.95
CA VAL A 56 6.69 20.05 1.92
C VAL A 56 7.90 20.83 1.46
N ILE A 57 9.06 20.56 2.06
CA ILE A 57 10.31 21.26 1.73
C ILE A 57 10.63 21.07 0.25
N VAL A 58 10.58 19.83 -0.25
CA VAL A 58 10.80 19.50 -1.66
C VAL A 58 9.76 20.19 -2.56
N ALA A 59 8.49 20.19 -2.16
CA ALA A 59 7.41 20.78 -2.94
C ALA A 59 7.54 22.30 -3.09
N LEU A 60 8.01 23.00 -2.07
CA LEU A 60 8.18 24.47 -2.11
C LEU A 60 9.53 24.90 -2.71
N THR A 61 10.58 24.10 -2.56
CA THR A 61 11.94 24.51 -2.97
C THR A 61 12.40 23.89 -4.29
N VAL A 62 12.12 22.61 -4.53
CA VAL A 62 12.69 21.84 -5.65
C VAL A 62 11.72 21.79 -6.83
N ILE A 63 10.41 21.62 -6.57
CA ILE A 63 9.41 21.50 -7.64
C ILE A 63 9.30 22.78 -8.50
N PRO A 64 9.29 24.01 -7.96
CA PRO A 64 9.14 25.21 -8.81
C PRO A 64 10.30 25.42 -9.78
N PRO A 65 11.59 25.29 -9.38
CA PRO A 65 12.71 25.33 -10.31
C PRO A 65 12.66 24.20 -11.35
N LEU A 66 12.32 22.97 -10.96
CA LEU A 66 12.19 21.84 -11.89
C LEU A 66 11.09 22.07 -12.92
N ALA A 67 9.92 22.55 -12.49
CA ALA A 67 8.82 22.90 -13.37
C ALA A 67 9.26 24.00 -14.35
N TYR A 68 9.97 25.02 -13.88
CA TYR A 68 10.49 26.06 -14.77
C TYR A 68 11.45 25.49 -15.82
N LEU A 69 12.38 24.61 -15.46
CA LEU A 69 13.32 23.99 -16.39
C LEU A 69 12.61 23.13 -17.45
N LEU A 70 11.64 22.31 -17.04
CA LEU A 70 10.83 21.49 -17.95
C LEU A 70 10.04 22.36 -18.94
N TYR A 71 9.32 23.36 -18.45
CA TYR A 71 8.48 24.22 -19.29
C TYR A 71 9.26 25.30 -20.08
N LYS A 72 10.55 25.51 -19.81
CA LYS A 72 11.41 26.44 -20.57
C LYS A 72 11.68 25.94 -21.99
N LYS A 73 11.61 24.63 -22.25
CA LYS A 73 12.04 24.02 -23.53
C LYS A 73 11.05 24.13 -24.71
N GLY A 74 9.82 24.61 -24.49
CA GLY A 74 8.85 24.84 -25.57
C GLY A 74 9.00 26.23 -26.19
N LYS A 75 9.56 26.34 -27.40
CA LYS A 75 9.44 27.55 -28.25
C LYS A 75 7.94 27.82 -28.48
N ALA A 76 7.39 28.81 -27.79
CA ALA A 76 6.08 29.34 -28.13
C ALA A 76 6.25 30.18 -29.40
N ASN A 77 6.07 29.55 -30.57
CA ASN A 77 5.92 30.28 -31.81
C ASN A 77 4.48 30.79 -31.89
N THR A 78 4.25 31.95 -31.27
CA THR A 78 3.09 32.80 -31.55
C THR A 78 3.15 33.25 -33.00
N LYS A 79 2.34 32.63 -33.88
CA LYS A 79 1.81 33.28 -35.08
C LYS A 79 0.55 32.55 -35.58
N LYS A 80 -0.46 33.36 -35.92
CA LYS A 80 -1.81 33.03 -36.40
C LYS A 80 -1.83 31.97 -37.52
N ARG A 81 -2.90 31.16 -37.50
CA ARG A 81 -3.61 30.47 -38.61
C ARG A 81 -2.79 30.07 -39.85
N SER A 82 -2.59 28.77 -40.04
CA SER A 82 -2.83 28.08 -41.31
C SER A 82 -2.74 26.57 -41.07
N ILE A 83 -3.74 25.83 -41.55
CA ILE A 83 -3.78 24.37 -41.57
C ILE A 83 -2.66 23.91 -42.51
N LYS A 84 -1.56 23.40 -41.94
CA LYS A 84 -0.63 22.50 -42.64
C LYS A 84 -0.27 21.34 -41.71
N ILE A 85 -0.89 20.21 -42.02
CA ILE A 85 -0.54 18.87 -41.57
C ILE A 85 0.91 18.61 -41.99
N GLY A 86 1.82 18.35 -41.06
CA GLY A 86 3.21 18.05 -41.42
C GLY A 86 4.30 18.30 -40.38
N ARG A 87 4.08 17.93 -39.11
CA ARG A 87 5.10 17.39 -38.18
C ARG A 87 4.40 17.14 -36.85
N PHE A 88 3.99 15.89 -36.64
CA PHE A 88 3.40 15.43 -35.39
C PHE A 88 4.52 15.37 -34.34
N SER A 89 4.92 16.52 -33.77
CA SER A 89 5.70 16.50 -32.54
C SER A 89 4.78 15.99 -31.46
N LEU A 90 4.95 14.73 -31.06
CA LEU A 90 4.25 14.18 -29.91
C LEU A 90 4.39 15.19 -28.75
N PRO A 91 3.28 15.66 -28.16
CA PRO A 91 3.36 16.54 -27.01
C PRO A 91 4.19 15.82 -25.93
N SER A 92 5.07 16.56 -25.27
CA SER A 92 5.97 16.02 -24.23
C SER A 92 5.24 15.18 -23.19
N GLU A 93 3.98 15.51 -22.91
CA GLU A 93 3.08 14.78 -22.02
C GLU A 93 2.85 13.33 -22.41
N VAL A 94 2.65 13.03 -23.70
CA VAL A 94 2.40 11.67 -24.19
C VAL A 94 3.67 10.82 -24.09
N VAL A 95 4.84 11.42 -24.33
CA VAL A 95 6.13 10.74 -24.18
C VAL A 95 6.38 10.39 -22.71
N ILE A 96 6.14 11.33 -21.80
CA ILE A 96 6.28 11.09 -20.35
C ILE A 96 5.32 10.00 -19.89
N ALA A 97 4.03 10.07 -20.27
CA ALA A 97 3.04 9.06 -19.92
C ALA A 97 3.42 7.67 -20.44
N PHE A 98 3.98 7.58 -21.65
CA PHE A 98 4.43 6.32 -22.23
C PHE A 98 5.66 5.74 -21.51
N VAL A 99 6.63 6.58 -21.16
CA VAL A 99 7.79 6.17 -20.35
C VAL A 99 7.34 5.67 -18.97
N VAL A 100 6.43 6.40 -18.33
CA VAL A 100 5.86 6.01 -17.03
C VAL A 100 5.12 4.67 -17.14
N ALA A 101 4.34 4.45 -18.21
CA ALA A 101 3.65 3.19 -18.45
C ALA A 101 4.63 2.00 -18.61
N ILE A 102 5.76 2.19 -19.31
CA ILE A 102 6.80 1.15 -19.44
C ILE A 102 7.43 0.83 -18.07
N VAL A 103 7.76 1.85 -17.29
CA VAL A 103 8.34 1.67 -15.95
C VAL A 103 7.35 0.92 -15.05
N LEU A 104 6.09 1.35 -15.01
CA LEU A 104 5.02 0.66 -14.25
C LEU A 104 4.85 -0.78 -14.70
N ALA A 105 4.80 -1.06 -16.00
CA ALA A 105 4.63 -2.43 -16.51
C ALA A 105 5.80 -3.36 -16.10
N LYS A 106 7.02 -2.82 -15.99
CA LYS A 106 8.21 -3.58 -15.58
C LYS A 106 8.25 -3.87 -14.08
N TYR A 107 7.91 -2.90 -13.24
CA TYR A 107 8.05 -3.02 -11.79
C TYR A 107 6.78 -3.51 -11.08
N TRP A 108 5.60 -3.13 -11.57
CA TRP A 108 4.34 -3.45 -10.90
C TRP A 108 3.80 -4.84 -11.24
N LEU A 109 4.11 -5.37 -12.43
CA LEU A 109 3.73 -6.72 -12.89
C LEU A 109 2.26 -7.09 -12.54
N PRO A 110 1.26 -6.29 -12.96
CA PRO A 110 -0.12 -6.39 -12.46
C PRO A 110 -0.82 -7.73 -12.80
N LEU A 111 -0.46 -8.39 -13.90
CA LEU A 111 -0.98 -9.71 -14.27
C LEU A 111 -0.03 -10.86 -13.86
N GLY A 112 0.96 -10.55 -13.03
CA GLY A 112 2.01 -11.46 -12.62
C GLY A 112 3.19 -11.55 -13.60
N PRO A 113 4.31 -12.15 -13.15
CA PRO A 113 5.53 -12.29 -13.93
C PRO A 113 5.44 -13.34 -15.05
N ASP A 114 4.46 -14.25 -15.02
CA ASP A 114 4.37 -15.38 -15.95
C ASP A 114 3.61 -15.05 -17.25
N ARG A 115 2.84 -13.96 -17.26
CA ARG A 115 2.04 -13.51 -18.42
C ARG A 115 2.82 -12.67 -19.44
N GLY A 116 4.09 -12.35 -19.17
CA GLY A 116 4.98 -11.60 -20.06
C GLY A 116 4.79 -10.07 -20.03
N LEU A 117 5.83 -9.32 -20.45
CA LEU A 117 5.87 -7.85 -20.37
C LEU A 117 4.84 -7.15 -21.27
N LEU A 118 4.51 -7.73 -22.43
CA LEU A 118 3.55 -7.13 -23.37
C LEU A 118 2.14 -7.05 -22.79
N LEU A 119 1.67 -8.14 -22.17
CA LEU A 119 0.34 -8.20 -21.55
C LEU A 119 0.24 -7.22 -20.36
N ASN A 120 1.29 -7.15 -19.54
CA ASN A 120 1.39 -6.17 -18.46
C ASN A 120 1.38 -4.72 -19.00
N LEU A 121 2.07 -4.44 -20.10
CA LEU A 121 2.10 -3.11 -20.71
C LEU A 121 0.76 -2.71 -21.31
N ILE A 122 0.08 -3.61 -22.02
CA ILE A 122 -1.27 -3.37 -22.56
C ILE A 122 -2.25 -3.08 -21.41
N PHE A 123 -2.19 -3.87 -20.34
CA PHE A 123 -3.04 -3.66 -19.16
C PHE A 123 -2.81 -2.29 -18.52
N VAL A 124 -1.54 -1.88 -18.32
CA VAL A 124 -1.20 -0.57 -17.76
C VAL A 124 -1.68 0.57 -18.66
N ILE A 125 -1.53 0.46 -19.98
CA ILE A 125 -2.00 1.50 -20.93
C ILE A 125 -3.53 1.61 -20.89
N ILE A 126 -4.26 0.49 -20.89
CA ILE A 126 -5.72 0.48 -20.79
C ILE A 126 -6.17 1.10 -19.46
N LEU A 127 -5.53 0.72 -18.36
CA LEU A 127 -5.83 1.26 -17.03
C LEU A 127 -5.60 2.78 -16.96
N LEU A 128 -4.45 3.26 -17.43
CA LEU A 128 -4.14 4.69 -17.48
C LEU A 128 -5.11 5.44 -18.41
N GLY A 129 -5.43 4.87 -19.56
CA GLY A 129 -6.41 5.42 -20.50
C GLY A 129 -7.80 5.53 -19.88
N LEU A 130 -8.25 4.49 -19.15
CA LEU A 130 -9.53 4.49 -18.45
C LEU A 130 -9.59 5.57 -17.37
N ILE A 131 -8.53 5.69 -16.56
CA ILE A 131 -8.44 6.71 -15.50
C ILE A 131 -8.49 8.11 -16.13
N LEU A 132 -7.68 8.37 -17.16
CA LEU A 132 -7.67 9.67 -17.85
C LEU A 132 -9.02 9.98 -18.52
N PHE A 133 -9.65 8.97 -19.13
CA PHE A 133 -10.98 9.10 -19.71
C PHE A 133 -12.03 9.46 -18.66
N LEU A 134 -12.01 8.80 -17.51
CA LEU A 134 -12.93 9.07 -16.41
C LEU A 134 -12.73 10.48 -15.85
N ILE A 135 -11.48 10.92 -15.67
CA ILE A 135 -11.16 12.29 -15.27
C ILE A 135 -11.65 13.30 -16.30
N PHE A 136 -11.42 13.05 -17.59
CA PHE A 136 -11.88 13.93 -18.66
C PHE A 136 -13.41 14.03 -18.70
N MET A 137 -14.11 12.90 -18.57
CA MET A 137 -15.57 12.84 -18.53
C MET A 137 -16.12 13.57 -17.29
N LEU A 138 -15.49 13.39 -16.13
CA LEU A 138 -15.81 14.12 -14.90
C LEU A 138 -15.62 15.63 -15.11
N GLN A 139 -14.48 16.08 -15.60
CA GLN A 139 -14.18 17.51 -15.83
C GLN A 139 -15.18 18.15 -16.80
N ARG A 140 -15.55 17.44 -17.87
CA ARG A 140 -16.52 17.93 -18.86
C ARG A 140 -17.93 18.04 -18.29
N ASN A 141 -18.33 17.12 -17.43
CA ASN A 141 -19.68 17.07 -16.87
C ASN A 141 -19.78 17.74 -15.49
N TYR A 142 -18.65 18.18 -14.91
CA TYR A 142 -18.58 18.72 -13.55
C TYR A 142 -19.50 19.92 -13.35
N GLU A 143 -19.54 20.87 -14.29
CA GLU A 143 -20.41 22.06 -14.17
C GLU A 143 -21.90 21.66 -14.10
N ARG A 144 -22.32 20.71 -14.94
CA ARG A 144 -23.70 20.22 -14.95
C ARG A 144 -24.05 19.50 -13.65
N MET A 145 -23.13 18.67 -13.14
CA MET A 145 -23.31 17.97 -11.86
C MET A 145 -23.38 18.97 -10.70
N LEU A 146 -22.48 19.95 -10.66
CA LEU A 146 -22.44 20.97 -9.61
C LEU A 146 -23.71 21.82 -9.60
N ARG A 147 -24.18 22.28 -10.78
CA ARG A 147 -25.41 23.06 -10.89
C ARG A 147 -26.61 22.27 -10.37
N TRP A 148 -26.71 21.00 -10.72
CA TRP A 148 -27.77 20.11 -10.21
C TRP A 148 -27.70 19.93 -8.69
N CYS A 149 -26.49 19.74 -8.12
CA CYS A 149 -26.29 19.62 -6.68
C CYS A 149 -26.72 20.89 -5.92
N LEU A 150 -26.43 22.07 -6.48
CA LEU A 150 -26.80 23.36 -5.89
C LEU A 150 -28.31 23.62 -5.98
N GLU A 151 -28.94 23.27 -7.09
CA GLU A 151 -30.39 23.40 -7.30
C GLU A 151 -31.18 22.45 -6.38
N HIS A 152 -30.65 21.25 -6.15
CA HIS A 152 -31.28 20.22 -5.33
C HIS A 152 -30.52 19.94 -4.02
N ARG A 153 -30.12 21.00 -3.30
CA ARG A 153 -29.27 20.91 -2.09
C ARG A 153 -29.71 19.85 -1.06
N VAL A 154 -31.03 19.70 -0.84
CA VAL A 154 -31.56 18.73 0.12
C VAL A 154 -31.38 17.30 -0.38
N LYS A 155 -31.72 17.02 -1.65
CA LYS A 155 -31.54 15.69 -2.25
C LYS A 155 -30.07 15.30 -2.30
N PHE A 156 -29.19 16.27 -2.59
CA PHE A 156 -27.76 16.05 -2.55
C PHE A 156 -27.26 15.74 -1.14
N LEU A 157 -27.66 16.53 -0.13
CA LEU A 157 -27.27 16.30 1.27
C LEU A 157 -27.81 15.00 1.86
N CYS A 158 -28.94 14.48 1.36
CA CYS A 158 -29.42 13.16 1.77
C CYS A 158 -28.39 12.05 1.46
N ALA A 159 -27.66 12.13 0.35
CA ALA A 159 -26.71 11.09 -0.06
C ALA A 159 -25.53 10.89 0.93
N PRO A 160 -24.72 11.91 1.31
CA PRO A 160 -23.66 11.75 2.29
C PRO A 160 -24.21 11.46 3.69
N VAL A 161 -25.38 12.01 4.05
CA VAL A 161 -26.01 11.71 5.36
C VAL A 161 -26.39 10.23 5.44
N ILE A 162 -27.02 9.68 4.40
CA ILE A 162 -27.34 8.24 4.33
C ILE A 162 -26.04 7.42 4.37
N LEU A 163 -24.99 7.83 3.66
CA LEU A 163 -23.70 7.13 3.67
C LEU A 163 -23.10 7.09 5.09
N VAL A 164 -23.13 8.20 5.82
CA VAL A 164 -22.65 8.27 7.21
C VAL A 164 -23.51 7.39 8.13
N ILE A 165 -24.82 7.40 7.97
CA ILE A 165 -25.74 6.55 8.75
C ILE A 165 -25.47 5.07 8.46
N CYS A 166 -25.40 4.67 7.19
CA CYS A 166 -25.07 3.31 6.78
C CYS A 166 -23.68 2.89 7.29
N GLY A 167 -22.67 3.76 7.19
CA GLY A 167 -21.34 3.53 7.73
C GLY A 167 -21.36 3.31 9.24
N GLY A 168 -22.15 4.09 9.98
CA GLY A 168 -22.36 3.91 11.41
C GLY A 168 -23.03 2.58 11.76
N PHE A 169 -24.01 2.13 10.96
CA PHE A 169 -24.62 0.82 11.12
C PHE A 169 -23.64 -0.33 10.86
N ILE A 170 -22.83 -0.22 9.79
CA ILE A 170 -21.80 -1.23 9.45
C ILE A 170 -20.73 -1.32 10.54
N TRP A 171 -20.28 -0.17 11.08
CA TRP A 171 -19.30 -0.14 12.17
C TRP A 171 -19.73 -1.02 13.33
N ARG A 172 -21.02 -0.93 13.74
CA ARG A 172 -21.54 -1.70 14.88
C ARG A 172 -21.49 -3.22 14.67
N GLY A 173 -21.46 -3.69 13.42
CA GLY A 173 -21.35 -5.11 13.08
C GLY A 173 -19.93 -5.64 12.94
N MET A 174 -18.90 -4.78 13.00
CA MET A 174 -17.51 -5.23 12.90
C MET A 174 -17.01 -5.86 14.21
N GLY A 175 -16.34 -7.01 14.07
CA GLY A 175 -15.61 -7.64 15.17
C GLY A 175 -14.43 -6.78 15.66
N LYS A 176 -13.90 -7.13 16.84
CA LYS A 176 -12.72 -6.47 17.43
C LYS A 176 -11.64 -7.52 17.67
N GLU A 177 -10.47 -7.30 17.11
CA GLU A 177 -9.27 -8.09 17.34
C GLU A 177 -8.12 -7.16 17.70
N PHE A 178 -7.14 -7.67 18.46
CA PHE A 178 -5.98 -6.87 18.88
C PHE A 178 -5.08 -6.50 17.69
N MET A 179 -4.77 -7.48 16.83
CA MET A 179 -4.04 -7.31 15.59
C MET A 179 -4.45 -8.44 14.63
N PRO A 180 -4.44 -8.22 13.30
CA PRO A 180 -4.67 -9.30 12.35
C PRO A 180 -3.58 -10.37 12.53
N SER A 181 -3.92 -11.63 12.30
CA SER A 181 -2.92 -12.70 12.27
C SER A 181 -1.94 -12.46 11.12
N LEU A 182 -0.64 -12.47 11.43
CA LEU A 182 0.42 -12.35 10.44
C LEU A 182 0.78 -13.74 9.91
N ASP A 183 0.94 -13.84 8.59
CA ASP A 183 1.51 -15.02 7.95
C ASP A 183 3.04 -14.89 7.95
N GLU A 184 3.68 -15.63 8.84
CA GLU A 184 5.14 -15.62 9.02
C GLU A 184 5.85 -16.64 8.11
N GLY A 185 5.11 -17.40 7.30
CA GLY A 185 5.66 -18.51 6.49
C GLY A 185 6.03 -19.74 7.33
N SER A 186 5.86 -19.68 8.64
CA SER A 186 5.96 -20.78 9.57
C SER A 186 4.79 -20.76 10.54
N PHE A 187 4.54 -21.90 11.18
CA PHE A 187 3.50 -22.07 12.18
C PHE A 187 4.10 -22.80 13.38
N LEU A 188 3.91 -22.22 14.56
CA LEU A 188 4.33 -22.83 15.81
C LEU A 188 3.16 -23.60 16.42
N TYR A 189 3.26 -24.93 16.39
CA TYR A 189 2.28 -25.83 16.99
C TYR A 189 2.71 -26.23 18.40
N MET A 190 1.88 -25.91 19.41
CA MET A 190 2.20 -26.14 20.82
C MET A 190 1.13 -27.00 21.51
N PRO A 191 1.10 -28.32 21.26
CA PRO A 191 0.21 -29.21 21.99
C PRO A 191 0.77 -29.52 23.39
N THR A 192 -0.13 -29.77 24.32
CA THR A 192 0.21 -30.23 25.67
C THR A 192 -0.29 -31.65 25.89
N THR A 193 0.54 -32.49 26.48
CA THR A 193 0.18 -33.85 26.92
C THR A 193 -0.21 -33.84 28.40
N MET A 194 -0.69 -34.99 28.90
CA MET A 194 -0.92 -35.16 30.33
C MET A 194 0.38 -34.89 31.12
N PRO A 195 0.34 -34.15 32.25
CA PRO A 195 1.53 -33.76 33.00
C PRO A 195 2.41 -34.91 33.50
N HIS A 196 1.85 -36.11 33.62
CA HIS A 196 2.53 -37.33 34.10
C HIS A 196 3.04 -38.23 32.97
N ALA A 197 3.01 -37.78 31.71
CA ALA A 197 3.54 -38.55 30.60
C ALA A 197 5.03 -38.84 30.80
N SER A 198 5.44 -40.09 30.58
CA SER A 198 6.85 -40.44 30.59
C SER A 198 7.57 -39.78 29.41
N ILE A 199 8.87 -39.54 29.54
CA ILE A 199 9.69 -38.99 28.45
C ILE A 199 9.62 -39.87 27.20
N GLY A 200 9.62 -41.20 27.38
CA GLY A 200 9.51 -42.15 26.28
C GLY A 200 8.20 -42.02 25.51
N GLU A 201 7.08 -41.89 26.23
CA GLU A 201 5.76 -41.66 25.61
C GLU A 201 5.70 -40.31 24.89
N ALA A 202 6.24 -39.25 25.50
CA ALA A 202 6.28 -37.93 24.87
C ALA A 202 7.09 -37.93 23.57
N LEU A 203 8.21 -38.65 23.53
CA LEU A 203 9.03 -38.82 22.32
C LEU A 203 8.30 -39.62 21.23
N ASP A 204 7.58 -40.67 21.60
CA ASP A 204 6.79 -41.45 20.65
C ASP A 204 5.64 -40.61 20.05
N VAL A 205 4.92 -39.85 20.90
CA VAL A 205 3.88 -38.91 20.46
C VAL A 205 4.47 -37.84 19.53
N LEU A 206 5.63 -37.26 19.88
CA LEU A 206 6.30 -36.27 19.03
C LEU A 206 6.63 -36.84 17.66
N ALA A 207 7.25 -38.02 17.60
CA ALA A 207 7.65 -38.65 16.35
C ALA A 207 6.45 -38.94 15.44
N LYS A 208 5.33 -39.37 16.02
CA LYS A 208 4.06 -39.58 15.31
C LYS A 208 3.48 -38.27 14.78
N LEU A 209 3.48 -37.20 15.59
CA LEU A 209 3.02 -35.87 15.19
C LEU A 209 3.87 -35.29 14.05
N ASP A 210 5.19 -35.32 14.17
CA ASP A 210 6.11 -34.81 13.15
C ASP A 210 5.91 -35.54 11.81
N THR A 211 5.73 -36.86 11.85
CA THR A 211 5.45 -37.68 10.66
C THR A 211 4.10 -37.30 10.03
N ALA A 212 3.06 -37.13 10.85
CA ALA A 212 1.73 -36.73 10.38
C ALA A 212 1.75 -35.33 9.76
N ILE A 213 2.39 -34.36 10.41
CA ILE A 213 2.48 -32.98 9.91
C ILE A 213 3.29 -32.93 8.61
N LYS A 214 4.40 -33.67 8.52
CA LYS A 214 5.23 -33.71 7.30
C LYS A 214 4.52 -34.34 6.10
N SER A 215 3.47 -35.15 6.33
CA SER A 215 2.66 -35.71 5.23
C SER A 215 1.80 -34.66 4.52
N ILE A 216 1.63 -33.46 5.10
CA ILE A 216 0.86 -32.36 4.53
C ILE A 216 1.66 -31.72 3.37
N PRO A 217 1.09 -31.59 2.16
CA PRO A 217 1.85 -31.18 0.98
C PRO A 217 2.35 -29.73 1.01
N GLU A 218 1.71 -28.84 1.78
CA GLU A 218 2.10 -27.44 1.96
C GLU A 218 3.32 -27.26 2.88
N VAL A 219 3.63 -28.27 3.69
CA VAL A 219 4.73 -28.25 4.67
C VAL A 219 6.04 -28.60 3.97
N ASP A 220 7.09 -27.85 4.30
CA ASP A 220 8.46 -28.07 3.82
C ASP A 220 9.29 -28.82 4.87
N THR A 221 9.36 -28.28 6.09
CA THR A 221 10.10 -28.87 7.21
C THR A 221 9.30 -28.81 8.50
N VAL A 222 9.50 -29.81 9.35
CA VAL A 222 8.88 -29.93 10.67
C VAL A 222 9.99 -30.25 11.66
N VAL A 223 10.06 -29.48 12.75
CA VAL A 223 11.04 -29.69 13.82
C VAL A 223 10.32 -29.64 15.16
N GLY A 224 10.12 -30.82 15.75
CA GLY A 224 9.60 -30.98 17.10
C GLY A 224 10.65 -30.80 18.19
N LYS A 225 10.29 -30.10 19.27
CA LYS A 225 11.08 -29.94 20.51
C LYS A 225 10.23 -30.38 21.70
N ILE A 226 10.80 -31.20 22.60
CA ILE A 226 10.17 -31.59 23.87
C ILE A 226 10.86 -30.87 25.01
N GLY A 227 10.06 -30.29 25.91
CA GLY A 227 10.59 -29.60 27.08
C GLY A 227 11.48 -28.44 26.67
N ARG A 228 12.52 -28.20 27.47
CA ARG A 228 13.37 -27.01 27.34
C ARG A 228 14.68 -27.25 26.63
N VAL A 229 15.18 -26.21 25.97
CA VAL A 229 16.58 -26.06 25.58
C VAL A 229 17.43 -25.70 26.81
N GLU A 230 18.75 -25.87 26.75
CA GLU A 230 19.72 -25.41 27.77
C GLU A 230 19.84 -23.87 27.80
N SER A 231 18.71 -23.18 27.99
CA SER A 231 18.63 -21.72 28.08
C SER A 231 17.68 -21.32 29.21
N PRO A 232 18.03 -20.32 30.02
CA PRO A 232 17.11 -19.75 31.01
C PRO A 232 15.84 -19.13 30.40
N LEU A 233 15.83 -18.87 29.09
CA LEU A 233 14.68 -18.30 28.38
C LEU A 233 13.58 -19.33 28.08
N ASP A 234 13.88 -20.62 28.22
CA ASP A 234 12.97 -21.71 27.89
C ASP A 234 12.64 -22.55 29.14
N PRO A 235 11.52 -22.27 29.82
CA PRO A 235 11.09 -23.03 30.99
C PRO A 235 10.13 -24.18 30.64
N ALA A 236 10.04 -24.60 29.37
CA ALA A 236 9.02 -25.55 28.93
C ALA A 236 9.14 -26.92 29.66
N PRO A 237 8.03 -27.45 30.23
CA PRO A 237 8.02 -28.77 30.84
C PRO A 237 8.01 -29.88 29.77
N ILE A 238 8.39 -31.09 30.15
CA ILE A 238 8.43 -32.26 29.24
C ILE A 238 7.05 -32.59 28.65
N SER A 239 5.96 -32.21 29.34
CA SER A 239 4.59 -32.36 28.86
C SER A 239 4.18 -31.36 27.78
N MET A 240 5.03 -30.38 27.47
CA MET A 240 4.79 -29.39 26.42
C MET A 240 5.71 -29.69 25.23
N VAL A 241 5.09 -29.81 24.07
CA VAL A 241 5.78 -29.96 22.80
C VAL A 241 5.70 -28.62 22.08
N GLU A 242 6.81 -28.19 21.50
CA GLU A 242 6.86 -27.07 20.57
C GLU A 242 7.33 -27.58 19.22
N THR A 243 6.46 -27.55 18.22
CA THR A 243 6.79 -27.99 16.87
C THR A 243 6.78 -26.80 15.93
N VAL A 244 7.93 -26.50 15.32
CA VAL A 244 8.04 -25.46 14.30
C VAL A 244 7.77 -26.11 12.94
N ILE A 245 6.72 -25.62 12.26
CA ILE A 245 6.29 -26.09 10.95
C ILE A 245 6.61 -24.99 9.94
N ASN A 246 7.50 -25.24 8.99
CA ASN A 246 7.78 -24.28 7.91
C ASN A 246 6.97 -24.66 6.66
N TYR A 247 6.32 -23.67 6.07
CA TYR A 247 5.57 -23.87 4.82
C TYR A 247 6.45 -23.65 3.60
N LYS A 248 6.05 -24.23 2.48
CA LYS A 248 6.61 -23.89 1.17
C LYS A 248 6.34 -22.42 0.84
N SER A 249 7.32 -21.75 0.23
CA SER A 249 7.18 -20.35 -0.16
C SER A 249 6.02 -20.16 -1.15
N LYS A 250 5.12 -19.22 -0.84
CA LYS A 250 4.03 -18.80 -1.73
C LYS A 250 4.51 -17.85 -2.84
N TYR A 251 5.74 -17.33 -2.74
CA TYR A 251 6.28 -16.34 -3.66
C TYR A 251 7.20 -16.99 -4.68
N LYS A 252 7.28 -16.36 -5.86
CA LYS A 252 8.18 -16.76 -6.95
C LYS A 252 9.61 -16.75 -6.46
N THR A 253 10.16 -17.94 -6.27
CA THR A 253 11.57 -18.18 -6.04
C THR A 253 12.32 -17.81 -7.33
N ASP A 254 13.46 -17.12 -7.21
CA ASP A 254 14.29 -16.80 -8.38
C ASP A 254 14.74 -18.10 -9.08
N LYS A 255 15.40 -18.03 -10.25
CA LYS A 255 16.02 -19.19 -10.92
C LYS A 255 16.95 -20.00 -10.00
N ASN A 256 17.39 -19.39 -8.89
CA ASN A 256 18.26 -19.95 -7.86
C ASN A 256 17.52 -20.46 -6.61
N GLY A 257 16.18 -20.49 -6.59
CA GLY A 257 15.43 -21.04 -5.46
C GLY A 257 15.54 -20.22 -4.16
N ARG A 258 15.83 -18.91 -4.25
CA ARG A 258 15.76 -17.95 -3.14
C ARG A 258 14.54 -17.06 -3.25
#